data_AF-A0A7U9N5C9-F1
#
_entry.id   AF-A0A7U9N5C9-F1
#
_cell.length_a   1.000
_cell.length_b   1.000
_cell.length_c   1.000
_cell.angle_alpha   90.00
_cell.angle_beta   90.00
_cell.angle_gamma   90.00
#
_symmetry.space_group_name_H-M   'P 1'
#
loop_
_entity.id
_entity.type
_entity.pdbx_description
1 polymer ?
#
loop_
_entity_poly.entity_id
_entity_poly.type
_entity_poly.pdbx_seq_one_letter_code
_entity_poly.pdbx_strand_id
1 'polypeptide(L)'
;MSSVQLLDKTRKIGKLLHNNNSSKVVFNDICRVLCDILSSNVLVISRKGKVLGVGDAQGVDSITELIVEQVGGFIDAMLNERLLSILSTKENVNLETLGFEEGDVRRFQAIITPIEIAGERLGTLFIYKCAQQYDIDDIILCEYGTTVVGLEMLRAVNEENAEESRKLAVIKSAINTLSYSEMEAAVHIFEELNGMEGILVASKIADRVGITRSVIVNALRKFESAGVIESRSSGMKGTYIKVLNDMVFDELEKLKNENMK
;
A
#
# COMPACT_ATOMS: atom_id res chain seq x y z
N MET A 1 -28.06 9.22 22.53
CA MET A 1 -28.48 7.81 22.39
C MET A 1 -28.74 7.20 23.78
N SER A 2 -29.31 6.00 23.95
CA SER A 2 -29.26 5.34 25.28
C SER A 2 -27.85 4.77 25.53
N SER A 3 -27.40 4.72 26.78
CA SER A 3 -26.07 4.18 27.13
C SER A 3 -25.89 2.72 26.69
N VAL A 4 -26.98 1.95 26.65
CA VAL A 4 -27.00 0.57 26.14
C VAL A 4 -26.79 0.53 24.63
N GLN A 5 -27.44 1.43 23.88
CA GLN A 5 -27.26 1.51 22.42
C GLN A 5 -25.84 1.92 22.03
N LEU A 6 -25.24 2.88 22.74
CA LEU A 6 -23.83 3.24 22.52
C LEU A 6 -22.90 2.06 22.76
N LEU A 7 -23.11 1.30 23.85
CA LEU A 7 -22.32 0.11 24.16
C LEU A 7 -22.47 -0.99 23.09
N ASP A 8 -23.66 -1.19 22.54
CA ASP A 8 -23.85 -2.18 21.48
C ASP A 8 -23.18 -1.75 20.16
N LYS A 9 -23.20 -0.45 19.85
CA LYS A 9 -22.47 0.11 18.69
C LYS A 9 -20.96 -0.02 18.87
N THR A 10 -20.40 0.26 20.04
CA THR A 10 -18.96 0.07 20.30
C THR A 10 -18.58 -1.41 20.19
N ARG A 11 -19.39 -2.34 20.70
CA ARG A 11 -19.17 -3.79 20.49
C ARG A 11 -19.23 -4.20 19.02
N LYS A 12 -20.13 -3.61 18.22
CA LYS A 12 -20.21 -3.88 16.77
C LYS A 12 -18.93 -3.44 16.06
N ILE A 13 -18.38 -2.27 16.40
CA ILE A 13 -17.07 -1.79 15.90
C ILE A 13 -15.95 -2.73 16.35
N GLY A 14 -15.90 -3.09 17.64
CA GLY A 14 -14.82 -3.94 18.18
C GLY A 14 -14.76 -5.33 17.54
N LYS A 15 -15.89 -5.89 17.09
CA LYS A 15 -15.92 -7.17 16.35
C LYS A 15 -15.17 -7.12 15.02
N LEU A 16 -14.98 -5.95 14.42
CA LEU A 16 -14.20 -5.79 13.19
C LEU A 16 -12.75 -6.22 13.38
N LEU A 17 -12.18 -6.11 14.59
CA LEU A 17 -10.81 -6.54 14.89
C LEU A 17 -10.64 -8.07 14.95
N HIS A 18 -11.73 -8.80 15.18
CA HIS A 18 -11.71 -10.25 15.45
C HIS A 18 -12.20 -11.10 14.27
N ASN A 19 -13.00 -10.53 13.37
CA ASN A 19 -13.67 -11.29 12.30
C ASN A 19 -12.87 -11.41 11.00
N ASN A 20 -11.64 -10.88 10.95
CA ASN A 20 -10.83 -10.87 9.74
C ASN A 20 -9.83 -12.03 9.70
N ASN A 21 -10.34 -13.26 9.59
CA ASN A 21 -9.54 -14.48 9.42
C ASN A 21 -9.02 -14.68 7.99
N SER A 22 -9.43 -13.84 7.03
CA SER A 22 -8.79 -13.74 5.71
C SER A 22 -7.76 -12.61 5.75
N SER A 23 -6.55 -12.89 5.29
CA SER A 23 -5.35 -12.05 5.29
C SER A 23 -5.44 -10.67 4.61
N LYS A 24 -6.63 -10.19 4.27
CA LYS A 24 -6.88 -8.84 3.76
C LYS A 24 -8.20 -8.34 4.32
N VAL A 25 -8.12 -7.50 5.34
CA VAL A 25 -9.28 -6.69 5.75
C VAL A 25 -9.58 -5.74 4.61
N VAL A 26 -10.79 -5.82 4.07
CA VAL A 26 -11.24 -4.85 3.08
C VAL A 26 -11.66 -3.61 3.88
N PHE A 27 -10.94 -2.50 3.78
CA PHE A 27 -11.31 -1.24 4.46
C PHE A 27 -12.78 -0.87 4.23
N ASN A 28 -13.36 -1.25 3.10
CA ASN A 28 -14.80 -1.13 2.82
C ASN A 28 -15.70 -1.78 3.88
N ASP A 29 -15.34 -2.93 4.44
CA ASP A 29 -16.16 -3.60 5.46
C ASP A 29 -16.19 -2.80 6.77
N ILE A 30 -15.05 -2.19 7.12
CA ILE A 30 -14.98 -1.24 8.23
C ILE A 30 -15.82 0.00 7.92
N CYS A 31 -15.64 0.60 6.74
CA CYS A 31 -16.40 1.77 6.31
C CYS A 31 -17.90 1.50 6.31
N ARG A 32 -18.36 0.34 5.83
CA ARG A 32 -19.77 -0.09 5.86
C ARG A 32 -20.32 -0.17 7.27
N VAL A 33 -19.58 -0.78 8.19
CA VAL A 33 -20.02 -0.88 9.59
C VAL A 33 -20.08 0.50 10.26
N LEU A 34 -19.10 1.37 10.02
CA LEU A 34 -19.13 2.76 10.52
C LEU A 34 -20.27 3.56 9.89
N CYS A 35 -20.50 3.38 8.59
CA CYS A 35 -21.59 3.97 7.83
C CYS A 35 -22.95 3.60 8.42
N ASP A 36 -23.20 2.31 8.70
CA ASP A 36 -24.43 1.86 9.37
C ASP A 36 -24.60 2.49 10.75
N ILE A 37 -23.52 2.52 11.53
CA ILE A 37 -23.53 2.95 12.92
C ILE A 37 -23.80 4.45 13.06
N LEU A 38 -23.19 5.25 12.18
CA LEU A 38 -23.26 6.71 12.18
C LEU A 38 -24.30 7.24 11.19
N SER A 39 -24.90 6.38 10.36
CA SER A 39 -25.81 6.75 9.28
C SER A 39 -25.22 7.86 8.39
N SER A 40 -23.97 7.65 7.97
CA SER A 40 -23.12 8.66 7.34
C SER A 40 -22.24 8.04 6.26
N ASN A 41 -21.89 8.82 5.25
CA ASN A 41 -20.86 8.44 4.29
C ASN A 41 -19.50 8.40 4.99
N VAL A 42 -18.68 7.40 4.69
CA VAL A 42 -17.39 7.15 5.35
C VAL A 42 -16.30 6.91 4.32
N LEU A 43 -15.20 7.65 4.45
CA LEU A 43 -14.01 7.56 3.62
C LEU A 43 -12.78 7.33 4.48
N VAL A 44 -12.03 6.27 4.18
CA VAL A 44 -10.68 6.06 4.73
C VAL A 44 -9.67 6.50 3.68
N ILE A 45 -8.92 7.55 3.99
CA ILE A 45 -7.99 8.20 3.06
C ILE A 45 -6.58 7.99 3.60
N SER A 46 -5.69 7.42 2.79
CA SER A 46 -4.28 7.28 3.13
C SER A 46 -3.58 8.64 3.26
N ARG A 47 -2.40 8.68 3.89
CA ARG A 47 -1.55 9.87 3.94
C ARG A 47 -1.28 10.51 2.57
N LYS A 48 -1.24 9.71 1.49
CA LYS A 48 -0.99 10.17 0.12
C LYS A 48 -2.26 10.67 -0.60
N GLY A 49 -3.41 10.74 0.07
CA GLY A 49 -4.69 11.12 -0.54
C GLY A 49 -5.42 10.00 -1.28
N LYS A 50 -4.87 8.78 -1.31
CA LYS A 50 -5.55 7.62 -1.90
C LYS A 50 -6.73 7.18 -1.03
N VAL A 51 -7.90 6.97 -1.63
CA VAL A 51 -9.07 6.39 -0.99
C VAL A 51 -8.90 4.88 -0.87
N LEU A 52 -8.82 4.40 0.37
CA LEU A 52 -8.60 2.99 0.70
C LEU A 52 -9.91 2.23 0.92
N GLY A 53 -10.93 2.91 1.42
CA GLY A 53 -12.25 2.34 1.67
C GLY A 53 -13.36 3.38 1.65
N VAL A 54 -14.54 2.93 1.22
CA VAL A 54 -15.76 3.75 1.11
C VAL A 54 -16.92 3.02 1.79
N GLY A 55 -17.83 3.79 2.38
CA GLY A 55 -19.10 3.32 2.92
C GLY A 55 -20.17 4.35 2.64
N ASP A 56 -21.13 4.00 1.79
CA ASP A 56 -22.15 4.91 1.30
C ASP A 56 -23.48 4.68 2.05
N ALA A 57 -23.92 5.69 2.79
CA ALA A 57 -25.16 5.66 3.54
C ALA A 57 -26.36 5.89 2.61
N GLN A 58 -27.35 5.01 2.67
CA GLN A 58 -28.57 5.17 1.90
C GLN A 58 -29.29 6.47 2.28
N GLY A 59 -29.60 7.29 1.27
CA GLY A 59 -30.32 8.56 1.44
C GLY A 59 -29.44 9.73 1.89
N VAL A 60 -28.12 9.57 1.94
CA VAL A 60 -27.17 10.66 2.09
C VAL A 60 -26.61 11.01 0.72
N ASP A 61 -26.72 12.28 0.32
CA ASP A 61 -26.16 12.74 -0.94
C ASP A 61 -24.63 12.66 -0.93
N SER A 62 -24.04 12.26 -2.05
CA SER A 62 -22.59 12.19 -2.22
C SER A 62 -21.96 13.56 -2.43
N ILE A 63 -20.80 13.79 -1.82
CA ILE A 63 -19.92 14.91 -2.16
C ILE A 63 -19.01 14.46 -3.31
N THR A 64 -19.21 15.05 -4.49
CA THR A 64 -18.44 14.71 -5.70
C THR A 64 -17.34 15.72 -6.03
N GLU A 65 -17.35 16.87 -5.37
CA GLU A 65 -16.35 17.92 -5.54
C GLU A 65 -15.12 17.61 -4.69
N LEU A 66 -13.91 17.70 -5.25
CA LEU A 66 -12.62 17.42 -4.58
C LEU A 66 -12.42 15.97 -4.07
N ILE A 67 -13.46 15.16 -4.02
CA ILE A 67 -13.45 13.78 -3.53
C ILE A 67 -13.90 12.84 -4.66
N VAL A 68 -13.16 11.73 -4.80
CA VAL A 68 -13.58 10.60 -5.63
C VAL A 68 -14.05 9.49 -4.69
N GLU A 69 -15.35 9.20 -4.67
CA GLU A 69 -15.94 8.12 -3.87
C GLU A 69 -15.72 6.73 -4.48
N GLN A 70 -14.47 6.45 -4.84
CA GLN A 70 -14.08 5.18 -5.43
C GLN A 70 -12.77 4.71 -4.81
N VAL A 71 -12.77 3.45 -4.36
CA VAL A 71 -11.55 2.80 -3.86
C VAL A 71 -10.46 2.83 -4.94
N GLY A 72 -9.28 3.28 -4.55
CA GLY A 72 -8.13 3.43 -5.45
C GLY A 72 -8.01 4.81 -6.10
N GLY A 73 -9.07 5.63 -6.06
CA GLY A 73 -9.04 7.03 -6.46
C GLY A 73 -8.18 7.89 -5.52
N PHE A 74 -7.85 9.09 -5.97
CA PHE A 74 -7.15 10.08 -5.16
C PHE A 74 -8.04 11.31 -5.01
N ILE A 75 -8.11 11.84 -3.78
CA ILE A 75 -8.73 13.13 -3.54
C ILE A 75 -7.85 14.26 -4.08
N ASP A 76 -8.42 15.47 -4.19
CA ASP A 76 -7.66 16.66 -4.54
C ASP A 76 -6.45 16.86 -3.61
N ALA A 77 -5.30 17.23 -4.19
CA ALA A 77 -4.04 17.33 -3.46
C ALA A 77 -4.08 18.44 -2.40
N MET A 78 -4.70 19.58 -2.71
CA MET A 78 -4.82 20.71 -1.79
C MET A 78 -5.79 20.38 -0.66
N LEU A 79 -6.87 19.63 -0.94
CA LEU A 79 -7.73 19.08 0.10
C LEU A 79 -6.94 18.13 1.02
N ASN A 80 -6.14 17.21 0.46
CA ASN A 80 -5.34 16.28 1.26
C ASN A 80 -4.37 17.01 2.20
N GLU A 81 -3.69 18.05 1.73
CA GLU A 81 -2.81 18.88 2.56
C GLU A 81 -3.57 19.52 3.73
N ARG A 82 -4.77 20.07 3.47
CA ARG A 82 -5.65 20.61 4.51
C ARG A 82 -6.06 19.53 5.53
N LEU A 83 -6.46 18.35 5.07
CA LEU A 83 -6.81 17.23 5.95
C LEU A 83 -5.64 16.77 6.83
N LEU A 84 -4.41 16.77 6.30
CA LEU A 84 -3.20 16.42 7.05
C LEU A 84 -2.83 17.48 8.10
N SER A 85 -3.21 18.75 7.88
CA SER A 85 -2.99 19.83 8.86
C SER A 85 -3.87 19.72 10.11
N ILE A 86 -4.95 18.92 10.05
CA ILE A 86 -5.83 18.66 11.20
C ILE A 86 -5.14 17.68 12.14
N LEU A 87 -4.87 18.11 13.39
CA LEU A 87 -4.10 17.33 14.39
C LEU A 87 -4.98 16.67 15.46
N SER A 88 -6.28 16.96 15.49
CA SER A 88 -7.25 16.37 16.41
C SER A 88 -8.58 16.20 15.69
N THR A 89 -9.47 15.34 16.19
CA THR A 89 -10.84 15.25 15.67
C THR A 89 -11.46 16.63 15.55
N LYS A 90 -12.07 16.90 14.40
CA LYS A 90 -12.90 18.08 14.15
C LYS A 90 -14.29 17.60 13.76
N GLU A 91 -15.27 17.94 14.57
CA GLU A 91 -16.68 17.61 14.41
C GLU A 91 -17.46 18.77 13.79
N ASN A 92 -18.56 18.43 13.09
CA ASN A 92 -19.48 19.39 12.48
C ASN A 92 -18.76 20.48 11.64
N VAL A 93 -17.74 20.05 10.89
CA VAL A 93 -16.87 20.95 10.12
C VAL A 93 -17.65 21.59 8.98
N ASN A 94 -17.52 22.91 8.84
CA ASN A 94 -17.98 23.61 7.64
C ASN A 94 -17.03 23.28 6.47
N LEU A 95 -17.54 22.55 5.48
CA LEU A 95 -16.78 22.13 4.32
C LEU A 95 -16.29 23.31 3.46
N GLU A 96 -16.93 24.47 3.48
CA GLU A 96 -16.39 25.68 2.81
C GLU A 96 -14.97 26.02 3.30
N THR A 97 -14.66 25.75 4.57
CA THR A 97 -13.32 25.99 5.14
C THR A 97 -12.25 25.01 4.62
N LEU A 98 -12.70 23.92 3.99
CA LEU A 98 -11.85 22.92 3.35
C LEU A 98 -11.78 23.11 1.82
N GLY A 99 -12.36 24.19 1.29
CA GLY A 99 -12.29 24.57 -0.12
C GLY A 99 -13.37 23.94 -1.00
N PHE A 100 -14.43 23.37 -0.42
CA PHE A 100 -15.61 22.94 -1.20
C PHE A 100 -16.47 24.16 -1.52
N GLU A 101 -16.73 24.41 -2.80
CA GLU A 101 -17.41 25.62 -3.31
C GLU A 101 -18.65 25.29 -4.15
N GLU A 102 -18.83 24.05 -4.62
CA GLU A 102 -19.91 23.66 -5.53
C GLU A 102 -21.16 23.10 -4.82
N GLY A 103 -22.32 23.68 -5.11
CA GLY A 103 -23.62 23.18 -4.64
C GLY A 103 -24.01 23.66 -3.24
N ASP A 104 -24.99 23.00 -2.62
CA ASP A 104 -25.46 23.33 -1.26
C ASP A 104 -24.59 22.64 -0.20
N VAL A 105 -23.28 22.93 -0.21
CA VAL A 105 -22.27 22.30 0.64
C VAL A 105 -22.56 22.49 2.14
N ARG A 106 -23.26 23.58 2.49
CA ARG A 106 -23.65 23.92 3.86
C ARG A 106 -24.57 22.91 4.51
N ARG A 107 -25.30 22.11 3.71
CA ARG A 107 -26.14 21.04 4.24
C ARG A 107 -25.33 19.88 4.78
N PHE A 108 -24.05 19.74 4.40
CA PHE A 108 -23.21 18.67 4.92
C PHE A 108 -22.63 19.03 6.28
N GLN A 109 -22.59 18.03 7.14
CA GLN A 109 -21.88 18.05 8.41
C GLN A 109 -20.82 16.95 8.34
N ALA A 110 -19.57 17.27 8.68
CA ALA A 110 -18.47 16.32 8.61
C ALA A 110 -17.74 16.17 9.95
N ILE A 111 -17.30 14.94 10.24
CA ILE A 111 -16.26 14.65 11.22
C ILE A 111 -14.98 14.28 10.45
N ILE A 112 -13.88 14.87 10.87
CA ILE A 112 -12.55 14.62 10.32
C ILE A 112 -11.67 14.17 11.46
N THR A 113 -11.25 12.92 11.41
CA THR A 113 -10.41 12.34 12.46
C THR A 113 -9.07 11.91 11.87
N PRO A 114 -7.95 12.44 12.38
CA PRO A 114 -6.60 11.92 12.09
C PRO A 114 -6.49 10.43 12.42
N ILE A 115 -6.01 9.62 11.48
CA ILE A 115 -5.64 8.24 11.77
C ILE A 115 -4.17 8.23 12.15
N GLU A 116 -3.91 8.24 13.44
CA GLU A 116 -2.56 8.24 14.02
C GLU A 116 -2.39 7.05 14.96
N ILE A 117 -1.29 6.31 14.80
CA ILE A 117 -0.95 5.18 15.67
C ILE A 117 0.55 5.15 15.91
N ALA A 118 0.97 4.90 17.14
CA ALA A 118 2.38 4.90 17.54
C ALA A 118 3.17 6.18 17.14
N GLY A 119 2.50 7.34 17.10
CA GLY A 119 3.11 8.62 16.71
C GLY A 119 3.29 8.81 15.19
N GLU A 120 2.71 7.92 14.37
CA GLU A 120 2.74 8.01 12.92
C GLU A 120 1.35 8.32 12.35
N ARG A 121 1.26 9.38 11.52
CA ARG A 121 0.05 9.73 10.77
C ARG A 121 -0.10 8.82 9.56
N LEU A 122 -1.03 7.87 9.62
CA LEU A 122 -1.31 6.91 8.55
C LEU A 122 -2.29 7.43 7.51
N GLY A 123 -3.21 8.31 7.91
CA GLY A 123 -4.26 8.80 7.02
C GLY A 123 -5.29 9.67 7.72
N THR A 124 -6.47 9.80 7.10
CA THR A 124 -7.59 10.58 7.62
C THR A 124 -8.87 9.76 7.46
N LEU A 125 -9.67 9.68 8.52
CA LEU A 125 -11.05 9.22 8.46
C LEU A 125 -11.94 10.44 8.23
N PHE A 126 -12.68 10.42 7.13
CA PHE A 126 -13.59 11.50 6.75
C PHE A 126 -15.01 10.95 6.72
N ILE A 127 -15.86 11.46 7.60
CA ILE A 127 -17.25 11.00 7.76
C ILE A 127 -18.17 12.19 7.56
N TYR A 128 -19.22 12.04 6.77
CA TYR A 128 -20.14 13.15 6.54
C TYR A 128 -21.59 12.69 6.32
N LYS A 129 -22.54 13.56 6.68
CA LYS A 129 -23.99 13.36 6.49
C LYS A 129 -24.70 14.67 6.19
N CYS A 130 -25.95 14.62 5.76
CA CYS A 130 -26.75 15.80 5.47
C CYS A 130 -27.58 16.25 6.69
N ALA A 131 -27.74 17.56 6.84
CA ALA A 131 -28.64 18.32 7.71
C ALA A 131 -28.47 18.15 9.24
N GLN A 132 -28.10 16.96 9.72
CA GLN A 132 -28.00 16.68 11.15
C GLN A 132 -26.55 16.80 11.64
N GLN A 133 -26.36 17.48 12.78
CA GLN A 133 -25.08 17.52 13.48
C GLN A 133 -24.75 16.17 14.14
N TYR A 134 -23.47 15.93 14.35
CA TYR A 134 -22.95 14.85 15.18
C TYR A 134 -22.98 15.26 16.64
N ASP A 135 -23.45 14.35 17.48
CA ASP A 135 -23.44 14.49 18.93
C ASP A 135 -22.20 13.81 19.55
N ILE A 136 -22.11 13.84 20.88
CA ILE A 136 -20.98 13.24 21.60
C ILE A 136 -20.89 11.72 21.42
N ASP A 137 -22.02 11.02 21.30
CA ASP A 137 -22.06 9.58 21.10
C ASP A 137 -21.48 9.22 19.73
N ASP A 138 -21.83 10.02 18.71
CA ASP A 138 -21.27 9.89 17.35
C ASP A 138 -19.76 10.14 17.33
N ILE A 139 -19.27 11.17 18.04
CA ILE A 139 -17.85 11.50 18.12
C ILE A 139 -17.07 10.37 18.81
N ILE A 140 -17.59 9.82 19.91
CA ILE A 140 -16.98 8.67 20.62
C ILE A 140 -16.86 7.46 19.68
N LEU A 141 -17.93 7.17 18.93
CA LEU A 141 -17.94 6.07 17.97
C LEU A 141 -16.97 6.31 16.80
N CYS A 142 -16.85 7.56 16.34
CA CYS A 142 -15.91 7.95 15.29
C CYS A 142 -14.46 7.76 15.73
N GLU A 143 -14.08 8.22 16.93
CA GLU A 143 -12.71 8.05 17.44
C GLU A 143 -12.37 6.58 17.73
N TYR A 144 -13.32 5.83 18.27
CA TYR A 144 -13.15 4.39 18.46
C TYR A 144 -13.01 3.66 17.11
N GLY A 145 -13.85 4.02 16.14
CA GLY A 145 -13.75 3.55 14.76
C GLY A 145 -12.42 3.88 14.10
N THR A 146 -11.93 5.11 14.29
CA THR A 146 -10.62 5.57 13.79
C THR A 146 -9.50 4.72 14.37
N THR A 147 -9.55 4.37 15.65
CA THR A 147 -8.55 3.50 16.28
C THR A 147 -8.55 2.10 15.63
N VAL A 148 -9.73 1.54 15.35
CA VAL A 148 -9.85 0.25 14.64
C VAL A 148 -9.30 0.34 13.22
N VAL A 149 -9.65 1.40 12.47
CA VAL A 149 -9.09 1.65 11.13
C VAL A 149 -7.56 1.76 11.20
N GLY A 150 -7.02 2.51 12.16
CA GLY A 150 -5.59 2.70 12.34
C GLY A 150 -4.83 1.40 12.62
N LEU A 151 -5.41 0.51 13.44
CA LEU A 151 -4.84 -0.83 13.67
C LEU A 151 -4.77 -1.66 12.39
N GLU A 152 -5.79 -1.61 11.54
CA GLU A 152 -5.80 -2.32 10.26
C GLU A 152 -4.88 -1.68 9.21
N MET A 153 -4.76 -0.35 9.19
CA MET A 153 -3.78 0.33 8.36
C MET A 153 -2.35 -0.05 8.77
N LEU A 154 -2.05 -0.11 10.08
CA LEU A 154 -0.74 -0.54 10.57
C LEU A 154 -0.43 -1.99 10.19
N ARG A 155 -1.42 -2.89 10.28
CA ARG A 155 -1.29 -4.28 9.82
C ARG A 155 -0.96 -4.34 8.33
N ALA A 156 -1.71 -3.61 7.50
CA ALA A 156 -1.49 -3.57 6.06
C ALA A 156 -0.08 -3.05 5.68
N VAL A 157 0.39 -1.98 6.34
CA VAL A 157 1.74 -1.46 6.15
C VAL A 157 2.81 -2.48 6.56
N ASN A 158 2.62 -3.15 7.69
CA ASN A 158 3.56 -4.17 8.16
C ASN A 158 3.62 -5.39 7.23
N GLU A 159 2.49 -5.83 6.70
CA GLU A 159 2.43 -6.93 5.73
C GLU A 159 3.11 -6.56 4.40
N GLU A 160 2.88 -5.34 3.90
CA GLU A 160 3.54 -4.82 2.69
C GLU A 160 5.06 -4.76 2.88
N ASN A 161 5.52 -4.19 3.99
CA ASN A 161 6.95 -4.11 4.34
C ASN A 161 7.58 -5.50 4.53
N ALA A 162 6.86 -6.45 5.13
CA ALA A 162 7.35 -7.82 5.33
C ALA A 162 7.49 -8.57 4.00
N GLU A 163 6.57 -8.37 3.07
CA GLU A 163 6.63 -8.96 1.73
C GLU A 163 7.76 -8.35 0.89
N GLU A 164 7.94 -7.02 0.92
CA GLU A 164 9.09 -6.36 0.29
C GLU A 164 10.43 -6.84 0.88
N SER A 165 10.52 -6.92 2.21
CA SER A 165 11.69 -7.44 2.91
C SER A 165 11.98 -8.88 2.53
N ARG A 166 10.94 -9.72 2.36
CA ARG A 166 11.07 -11.11 1.91
C ARG A 166 11.61 -11.19 0.49
N LYS A 167 11.07 -10.39 -0.44
CA LYS A 167 11.56 -10.30 -1.83
C LYS A 167 13.03 -9.92 -1.88
N LEU A 168 13.43 -8.92 -1.12
CA LEU A 168 14.82 -8.48 -1.04
C LEU A 168 15.74 -9.52 -0.37
N ALA A 169 15.27 -10.20 0.68
CA ALA A 169 16.02 -11.26 1.35
C ALA A 169 16.33 -12.45 0.43
N VAL A 170 15.40 -12.83 -0.45
CA VAL A 170 15.62 -13.87 -1.46
C VAL A 170 16.75 -13.50 -2.41
N ILE A 171 16.78 -12.25 -2.89
CA ILE A 171 17.86 -11.76 -3.76
C ILE A 171 19.20 -11.79 -3.03
N LYS A 172 19.27 -11.22 -1.82
CA LYS A 172 20.50 -11.21 -1.02
C LYS A 172 21.01 -12.62 -0.73
N SER A 173 20.13 -13.55 -0.43
CA SER A 173 20.49 -14.96 -0.25
C SER A 173 21.09 -15.54 -1.53
N ALA A 174 20.48 -15.31 -2.70
CA ALA A 174 21.00 -15.77 -3.99
C ALA A 174 22.41 -15.21 -4.26
N ILE A 175 22.60 -13.90 -4.08
CA ILE A 175 23.88 -13.22 -4.25
C ILE A 175 24.95 -13.81 -3.34
N ASN A 176 24.64 -14.04 -2.06
CA ASN A 176 25.58 -14.60 -1.09
C ASN A 176 26.03 -16.03 -1.42
N THR A 177 25.30 -16.75 -2.28
CA THR A 177 25.74 -18.06 -2.77
C THR A 177 26.70 -17.99 -3.96
N LEU A 178 26.84 -16.83 -4.60
CA LEU A 178 27.74 -16.64 -5.73
C LEU A 178 29.20 -16.55 -5.25
N SER A 179 30.09 -17.21 -5.97
CA SER A 179 31.52 -16.92 -5.89
C SER A 179 31.84 -15.58 -6.54
N TYR A 180 33.03 -15.04 -6.29
CA TYR A 180 33.47 -13.76 -6.85
C TYR A 180 33.28 -13.68 -8.38
N SER A 181 33.77 -14.68 -9.12
CA SER A 181 33.62 -14.71 -10.59
C SER A 181 32.18 -14.89 -11.05
N GLU A 182 31.33 -15.58 -10.28
CA GLU A 182 29.89 -15.72 -10.59
C GLU A 182 29.13 -14.42 -10.33
N MET A 183 29.53 -13.65 -9.32
CA MET A 183 28.98 -12.33 -9.03
C MET A 183 29.35 -11.32 -10.12
N GLU A 184 30.62 -11.31 -10.57
CA GLU A 184 31.05 -10.48 -11.70
C GLU A 184 30.30 -10.88 -12.99
N ALA A 185 30.14 -12.18 -13.23
CA ALA A 185 29.32 -12.68 -14.33
C ALA A 185 27.85 -12.22 -14.23
N ALA A 186 27.27 -12.23 -13.02
CA ALA A 186 25.89 -11.81 -12.78
C ALA A 186 25.65 -10.37 -13.22
N VAL A 187 26.54 -9.43 -12.86
CA VAL A 187 26.42 -8.03 -13.27
C VAL A 187 26.31 -7.91 -14.79
N HIS A 188 27.21 -8.58 -15.53
CA HIS A 188 27.19 -8.54 -16.99
C HIS A 188 26.01 -9.27 -17.64
N ILE A 189 25.51 -10.33 -17.01
CA ILE A 189 24.31 -11.06 -17.45
C ILE A 189 23.10 -10.12 -17.44
N PHE A 190 22.86 -9.43 -16.32
CA PHE A 190 21.71 -8.55 -16.16
C PHE A 190 21.85 -7.24 -16.96
N GLU A 191 23.08 -6.74 -17.17
CA GLU A 191 23.35 -5.63 -18.10
C GLU A 191 23.03 -6.00 -19.56
N GLU A 192 23.43 -7.19 -20.04
CA GLU A 192 23.14 -7.63 -21.42
C GLU A 192 21.64 -7.94 -21.61
N LEU A 193 20.94 -8.36 -20.55
CA LEU A 193 19.49 -8.60 -20.60
C LEU A 193 18.71 -7.30 -20.85
N ASN A 194 19.15 -6.17 -20.27
CA ASN A 194 18.62 -4.82 -20.48
C ASN A 194 17.07 -4.75 -20.42
N GLY A 195 16.48 -5.42 -19.43
CA GLY A 195 15.03 -5.50 -19.25
C GLY A 195 14.60 -6.69 -18.41
N MET A 196 13.29 -6.86 -18.23
CA MET A 196 12.71 -7.94 -17.41
C MET A 196 12.75 -9.31 -18.09
N GLU A 197 12.99 -9.37 -19.39
CA GLU A 197 13.04 -10.62 -20.15
C GLU A 197 13.89 -10.50 -21.42
N GLY A 198 14.46 -11.61 -21.86
CA GLY A 198 15.29 -11.62 -23.06
C GLY A 198 16.00 -12.95 -23.30
N ILE A 199 16.67 -13.05 -24.45
CA ILE A 199 17.45 -14.23 -24.82
C ILE A 199 18.93 -13.92 -24.62
N LEU A 200 19.59 -14.75 -23.81
CA LEU A 200 20.99 -14.58 -23.46
C LEU A 200 21.85 -15.72 -24.02
N VAL A 201 22.98 -15.35 -24.63
CA VAL A 201 23.95 -16.29 -25.19
C VAL A 201 25.19 -16.32 -24.30
N ALA A 202 25.31 -17.36 -23.47
CA ALA A 202 26.35 -17.46 -22.45
C ALA A 202 27.78 -17.40 -23.02
N SER A 203 28.03 -17.93 -24.22
CA SER A 203 29.36 -17.84 -24.86
C SER A 203 29.74 -16.40 -25.20
N LYS A 204 28.79 -15.58 -25.68
CA LYS A 204 29.04 -14.17 -26.04
C LYS A 204 29.47 -13.33 -24.84
N ILE A 205 28.90 -13.62 -23.66
CA ILE A 205 29.25 -12.93 -22.42
C ILE A 205 30.59 -13.46 -21.87
N ALA A 206 30.80 -14.78 -21.92
CA ALA A 206 32.05 -15.41 -21.51
C ALA A 206 33.26 -14.80 -22.25
N ASP A 207 33.16 -14.69 -23.58
CA ASP A 207 34.23 -14.15 -24.42
C ASP A 207 34.48 -12.66 -24.17
N ARG A 208 33.44 -11.88 -23.85
CA ARG A 208 33.55 -10.43 -23.59
C ARG A 208 34.22 -10.12 -22.26
N VAL A 209 33.87 -10.88 -21.22
CA VAL A 209 34.30 -10.64 -19.84
C VAL A 209 35.58 -11.42 -19.51
N GLY A 210 35.94 -12.42 -20.33
CA GLY A 210 37.14 -13.24 -20.11
C GLY A 210 36.96 -14.32 -19.04
N ILE A 211 35.72 -14.81 -18.85
CA ILE A 211 35.37 -15.87 -17.89
C ILE A 211 34.90 -17.13 -18.60
N THR A 212 34.88 -18.27 -17.91
CA THR A 212 34.38 -19.52 -18.51
C THR A 212 32.87 -19.55 -18.59
N ARG A 213 32.31 -20.16 -19.65
CA ARG A 213 30.86 -20.32 -19.82
C ARG A 213 30.18 -21.01 -18.62
N SER A 214 30.88 -21.92 -17.94
CA SER A 214 30.37 -22.60 -16.74
C SER A 214 30.08 -21.64 -15.59
N VAL A 215 30.84 -20.55 -15.44
CA VAL A 215 30.60 -19.53 -14.41
C VAL A 215 29.25 -18.84 -14.63
N ILE A 216 28.96 -18.46 -15.88
CA ILE A 216 27.68 -17.84 -16.27
C ILE A 216 26.51 -18.78 -16.01
N VAL A 217 26.63 -20.04 -16.44
CA VAL A 217 25.57 -21.04 -16.25
C VAL A 217 25.32 -21.31 -14.77
N ASN A 218 26.36 -21.38 -13.95
CA ASN A 218 26.21 -21.59 -12.51
C ASN A 218 25.58 -20.38 -11.80
N ALA A 219 25.96 -19.16 -12.19
CA ALA A 219 25.32 -17.94 -11.68
C ALA A 219 23.82 -17.93 -11.99
N LEU A 220 23.43 -18.18 -13.24
CA LEU A 220 22.02 -18.29 -13.64
C LEU A 220 21.28 -19.38 -12.86
N ARG A 221 21.88 -20.56 -12.68
CA ARG A 221 21.29 -21.66 -11.93
C ARG A 221 21.03 -21.29 -10.46
N LYS A 222 21.91 -20.52 -9.83
CA LYS A 222 21.74 -20.05 -8.45
C LYS A 222 20.59 -19.06 -8.31
N PHE A 223 20.47 -18.11 -9.24
CA PHE A 223 19.32 -17.18 -9.28
C PHE A 223 17.99 -17.90 -9.56
N GLU A 224 18.00 -18.89 -10.46
CA GLU A 224 16.82 -19.70 -10.76
C GLU A 224 16.40 -20.54 -9.55
N SER A 225 17.36 -21.15 -8.86
CA SER A 225 17.10 -21.95 -7.65
C SER A 225 16.52 -21.12 -6.51
N ALA A 226 16.88 -19.83 -6.44
CA ALA A 226 16.33 -18.88 -5.47
C ALA A 226 14.98 -18.28 -5.92
N GLY A 227 14.50 -18.58 -7.13
CA GLY A 227 13.26 -17.99 -7.65
C GLY A 227 13.37 -16.51 -8.03
N VAL A 228 14.58 -16.01 -8.27
CA VAL A 228 14.82 -14.63 -8.73
C VAL A 228 14.59 -14.51 -10.24
N ILE A 229 14.90 -15.57 -10.98
CA ILE A 229 14.68 -15.68 -12.42
C ILE A 229 14.00 -17.01 -12.77
N GLU A 230 13.40 -17.06 -13.95
CA GLU A 230 13.00 -18.29 -14.63
C GLU A 230 13.82 -18.42 -15.91
N SER A 231 14.36 -19.62 -16.18
CA SER A 231 15.14 -19.86 -17.39
C SER A 231 14.52 -20.95 -18.26
N ARG A 232 14.59 -20.76 -19.59
CA ARG A 232 14.16 -21.75 -20.57
C ARG A 232 15.17 -21.87 -21.70
N SER A 233 15.69 -23.07 -21.91
CA SER A 233 16.60 -23.34 -23.03
C SER A 233 15.90 -23.07 -24.37
N SER A 234 16.53 -22.24 -25.21
CA SER A 234 16.12 -21.98 -26.60
C SER A 234 17.06 -22.68 -27.60
N GLY A 235 17.75 -23.73 -27.16
CA GLY A 235 18.71 -24.49 -27.96
C GLY A 235 19.89 -23.61 -28.40
N MET A 236 20.18 -23.60 -29.71
CA MET A 236 21.30 -22.85 -30.28
C MET A 236 21.12 -21.32 -30.21
N LYS A 237 19.90 -20.83 -29.98
CA LYS A 237 19.62 -19.38 -29.87
C LYS A 237 20.03 -18.79 -28.51
N GLY A 238 20.32 -19.64 -27.52
CA GLY A 238 20.67 -19.22 -26.16
C GLY A 238 19.64 -19.70 -25.14
N THR A 239 19.60 -19.01 -24.00
CA THR A 239 18.66 -19.26 -22.90
C THR A 239 17.74 -18.06 -22.78
N TYR A 240 16.43 -18.29 -22.84
CA TYR A 240 15.45 -17.29 -22.47
C TYR A 240 15.45 -17.12 -20.96
N ILE A 241 15.52 -15.88 -20.49
CA ILE A 241 15.50 -15.54 -19.08
C ILE A 241 14.35 -14.56 -18.86
N LYS A 242 13.60 -14.79 -17.79
CA LYS A 242 12.59 -13.86 -17.27
C LYS A 242 12.90 -13.55 -15.81
N VAL A 243 12.99 -12.28 -15.47
CA VAL A 243 13.20 -11.81 -14.11
C VAL A 243 11.86 -11.83 -13.37
N LEU A 244 11.84 -12.51 -12.22
CA LEU A 244 10.65 -12.63 -11.37
C LEU A 244 10.64 -11.57 -10.26
N ASN A 245 11.82 -11.05 -9.90
CA ASN A 245 12.00 -10.02 -8.89
C ASN A 245 12.94 -8.93 -9.44
N ASP A 246 12.37 -7.77 -9.76
CA ASP A 246 13.04 -6.61 -10.34
C ASP A 246 14.04 -5.93 -9.41
N MET A 247 13.87 -6.06 -8.08
CA MET A 247 14.82 -5.53 -7.09
C MET A 247 16.25 -6.11 -7.24
N VAL A 248 16.43 -7.16 -8.05
CA VAL A 248 17.75 -7.74 -8.35
C VAL A 248 18.67 -6.75 -9.07
N PHE A 249 18.12 -5.87 -9.92
CA PHE A 249 18.91 -4.89 -10.66
C PHE A 249 19.57 -3.89 -9.71
N ASP A 250 18.79 -3.33 -8.77
CA ASP A 250 19.28 -2.37 -7.78
C ASP A 250 20.35 -2.98 -6.86
N GLU A 251 20.15 -4.23 -6.41
CA GLU A 251 21.14 -4.89 -5.54
C GLU A 251 22.44 -5.23 -6.28
N LEU A 252 22.38 -5.62 -7.55
CA LEU A 252 23.58 -5.83 -8.36
C LEU A 252 24.31 -4.51 -8.66
N GLU A 253 23.58 -3.41 -8.88
CA GLU A 253 24.17 -2.09 -9.08
C GLU A 253 24.92 -1.59 -7.83
N LYS A 254 24.35 -1.81 -6.64
CA LYS A 254 25.03 -1.50 -5.36
C LYS A 254 26.35 -2.27 -5.23
N LEU A 255 26.36 -3.56 -5.53
CA LEU A 255 27.57 -4.39 -5.47
C LEU A 255 28.64 -3.96 -6.48
N LYS A 256 28.22 -3.56 -7.69
CA LYS A 256 29.13 -3.00 -8.69
C LYS A 256 29.82 -1.75 -8.15
N ASN A 257 29.07 -0.86 -7.50
CA ASN A 257 29.60 0.38 -6.94
C ASN A 257 30.49 0.16 -5.70
N GLU A 258 30.24 -0.89 -4.91
CA GLU A 258 31.08 -1.26 -3.76
C GLU A 258 32.40 -1.92 -4.17
N ASN A 259 32.40 -2.78 -5.20
CA ASN A 259 33.60 -3.47 -5.68
C ASN A 259 34.48 -2.61 -6.61
N MET A 260 33.98 -1.47 -7.10
CA MET A 260 34.75 -0.49 -7.88
C MET A 260 35.44 0.59 -7.01
N LYS A 261 35.38 0.47 -5.68
CA LYS A 261 36.18 1.22 -4.71
C LYS A 261 37.38 0.42 -4.25
#